data_AF-A0A6C0CK25-F1
#
_entry.id   AF-A0A6C0CK25-F1
#
_cell.length_a   1.000
_cell.length_b   1.000
_cell.length_c   1.000
_cell.angle_alpha   90.00
_cell.angle_beta   90.00
_cell.angle_gamma   90.00
#
_symmetry.space_group_name_H-M   'P 1'
#
loop_
_entity.id
_entity.type
_entity.pdbx_description
1 polymer ?
#
loop_
_entity_poly.entity_id
_entity_poly.type
_entity_poly.pdbx_seq_one_letter_code
_entity_poly.pdbx_strand_id
1 'polypeptide(L)'
;MSNYLCKIHKEMLIYKQLIPLTPYNALCTNCLKKNIKGYSYPLQPIIYPFDYNYIFPMMCDKCSHDLKQCKWCRISRKSVLL
;
A
#
# COMPACT_ATOMS: atom_id res chain seq x y z
N MET A 1 8.04 -2.45 -9.69
CA MET A 1 6.90 -1.59 -9.26
C MET A 1 5.66 -2.06 -9.98
N SER A 2 4.55 -2.36 -9.29
CA SER A 2 3.30 -2.75 -9.97
C SER A 2 2.72 -1.56 -10.75
N ASN A 3 2.50 -1.73 -12.05
CA ASN A 3 1.97 -0.66 -12.92
C ASN A 3 0.44 -0.47 -12.83
N TYR A 4 -0.27 -1.35 -12.11
CA TYR A 4 -1.70 -1.24 -11.91
C TYR A 4 -1.99 -0.29 -10.76
N LEU A 5 -1.95 1.01 -11.04
CA LEU A 5 -2.43 2.06 -10.15
C LEU A 5 -3.66 2.71 -10.79
N CYS A 6 -4.71 2.94 -10.00
CA CYS A 6 -5.81 3.77 -10.47
C CYS A 6 -5.33 5.22 -10.61
N LYS A 7 -6.06 6.04 -11.39
CA LYS A 7 -5.72 7.45 -11.63
C LYS A 7 -5.46 8.22 -10.32
N ILE A 8 -6.34 8.06 -9.34
CA ILE A 8 -6.25 8.71 -8.02
C ILE A 8 -4.93 8.35 -7.33
N HIS A 9 -4.63 7.06 -7.19
CA HIS A 9 -3.41 6.62 -6.51
C HIS A 9 -2.15 6.89 -7.33
N LYS A 10 -2.24 6.91 -8.66
CA LYS A 10 -1.13 7.34 -9.52
C LYS A 10 -0.76 8.79 -9.24
N GLU A 11 -1.74 9.69 -9.23
CA GLU A 11 -1.55 11.10 -8.89
C GLU A 11 -0.99 11.24 -7.47
N MET A 12 -1.66 10.67 -6.45
CA MET A 12 -1.22 10.78 -5.07
C MET A 12 0.22 10.30 -4.86
N LEU A 13 0.63 9.20 -5.48
CA LEU A 13 1.97 8.63 -5.29
C LEU A 13 3.06 9.43 -6.02
N ILE A 14 2.77 9.97 -7.21
CA ILE A 14 3.69 10.83 -7.95
C ILE A 14 3.99 12.10 -7.15
N TYR A 15 2.98 12.73 -6.55
CA TYR A 15 3.18 13.95 -5.76
C TYR A 15 3.84 13.71 -4.40
N LYS A 16 3.73 12.51 -3.84
CA LYS A 16 4.13 12.21 -2.46
C LYS A 16 5.52 11.57 -2.30
N GLN A 17 6.17 11.17 -3.39
CA GLN A 17 7.54 10.61 -3.41
C GLN A 17 7.79 9.56 -2.30
N LEU A 18 6.93 8.55 -2.22
CA LEU A 18 7.03 7.55 -1.16
C LEU A 18 8.33 6.75 -1.23
N ILE A 19 9.01 6.63 -0.09
CA ILE A 19 10.23 5.83 0.05
C ILE A 19 9.84 4.45 0.60
N PRO A 20 10.24 3.34 -0.05
CA PRO A 20 10.01 2.00 0.48
C PRO A 20 10.81 1.79 1.77
N LEU A 21 10.17 1.21 2.77
CA LEU A 21 10.79 0.84 4.03
C LEU A 21 10.85 -0.69 4.19
N THR A 22 11.96 -1.14 4.76
CA THR A 22 12.21 -2.53 5.14
C THR A 22 12.58 -2.56 6.63
N PRO A 23 12.16 -3.56 7.42
CA PRO A 23 11.58 -4.85 7.03
C PRO A 23 10.05 -4.97 7.17
N TYR A 24 9.31 -3.85 7.26
CA TYR A 24 7.87 -3.91 7.55
C TYR A 24 7.08 -4.62 6.44
N ASN A 25 6.53 -5.80 6.77
CA ASN A 25 5.77 -6.65 5.86
C ASN A 25 4.34 -6.85 6.38
N ALA A 26 3.38 -6.11 5.81
CA ALA A 26 1.95 -6.28 6.09
C ALA A 26 1.35 -7.47 5.34
N LEU A 27 0.19 -7.94 5.81
CA LEU A 27 -0.59 -8.99 5.16
C LEU A 27 -1.30 -8.46 3.92
N CYS A 28 -1.18 -9.18 2.81
CA CYS A 28 -1.98 -8.93 1.63
C CYS A 28 -3.44 -9.34 1.84
N THR A 29 -4.39 -8.44 1.60
CA THR A 29 -5.82 -8.73 1.74
C THR A 29 -6.34 -9.81 0.78
N ASN A 30 -5.63 -10.07 -0.32
CA ASN A 30 -6.01 -11.09 -1.30
C ASN A 30 -5.37 -12.47 -1.05
N CYS A 31 -4.05 -12.54 -0.87
CA CYS A 31 -3.35 -13.83 -0.69
C CYS A 31 -2.95 -14.14 0.75
N LEU A 32 -3.20 -13.22 1.69
CA LEU A 32 -2.92 -13.36 3.12
C LEU A 32 -1.44 -13.64 3.47
N LYS A 33 -0.51 -13.38 2.54
CA LYS A 33 0.94 -13.49 2.78
C LYS A 33 1.49 -12.17 3.32
N LYS A 34 2.51 -12.23 4.19
CA LYS A 34 3.26 -11.07 4.71
C LYS A 34 4.30 -10.59 3.69
N ASN A 35 3.84 -9.98 2.60
CA ASN A 35 4.69 -9.57 1.48
C ASN A 35 4.39 -8.15 0.97
N ILE A 36 3.65 -7.37 1.76
CA ILE A 36 3.39 -5.98 1.47
C ILE A 36 4.44 -5.11 2.16
N LYS A 37 5.21 -4.39 1.36
CA LYS A 37 6.20 -3.43 1.86
C LYS A 37 5.51 -2.18 2.43
N GLY A 38 6.00 -1.70 3.57
CA GLY A 38 5.69 -0.39 4.10
C GLY A 38 6.38 0.73 3.30
N TYR A 39 5.81 1.92 3.35
CA TYR A 39 6.35 3.12 2.73
C TYR A 39 6.23 4.31 3.69
N SER A 40 7.19 5.23 3.65
CA SER A 40 7.14 6.50 4.37
C SER A 40 7.19 7.69 3.42
N TYR A 41 6.81 8.85 3.96
CA TYR A 41 7.03 10.13 3.32
C TYR A 41 8.49 10.58 3.50
N PRO A 42 9.10 11.20 2.48
CA PRO A 42 10.51 11.58 2.49
C PRO A 42 10.86 12.70 3.49
N LEU A 43 9.87 13.53 3.86
CA LEU A 43 10.04 14.71 4.71
C LEU A 43 9.48 14.57 6.12
N GLN A 44 9.04 13.37 6.53
CA GLN A 44 8.83 13.12 7.96
C GLN A 44 10.18 12.70 8.53
N PRO A 45 10.91 13.60 9.21
CA PRO A 45 12.08 13.16 9.92
C PRO A 45 11.59 12.14 10.96
N ILE A 46 12.33 11.05 11.12
CA ILE A 46 12.08 10.02 12.14
C ILE A 46 12.41 10.65 13.50
N ILE A 47 11.67 11.70 13.86
CA ILE A 47 11.72 12.41 15.12
C ILE A 47 10.48 11.90 15.81
N TYR A 48 10.63 10.80 16.52
CA TYR A 48 9.79 10.28 17.59
C TYR A 48 9.90 8.75 17.56
N PRO A 49 10.47 8.10 18.59
CA PRO A 49 10.72 6.67 18.58
C PRO A 49 9.46 5.78 18.63
N PHE A 50 8.25 6.36 18.57
CA PHE A 50 7.01 5.65 18.86
C PHE A 50 5.90 5.76 17.80
N ASP A 51 5.91 6.74 16.89
CA ASP A 51 4.83 6.92 15.90
C ASP A 51 5.37 6.96 14.48
N TYR A 52 5.60 5.77 13.94
CA TYR A 52 5.90 5.66 12.54
C TYR A 52 4.61 5.71 11.72
N ASN A 53 4.37 6.84 11.06
CA ASN A 53 3.31 7.03 10.07
C ASN A 53 3.64 6.29 8.76
N TYR A 54 3.67 4.96 8.83
CA TYR A 54 3.84 4.13 7.66
C TYR A 54 2.53 3.98 6.92
N ILE A 55 2.60 4.04 5.59
CA ILE A 55 1.50 3.65 4.72
C ILE A 55 1.90 2.43 3.93
N PHE A 56 0.95 1.54 3.70
CA PHE A 56 1.16 0.33 2.93
C PHE A 56 -0.05 0.08 2.03
N PRO A 57 0.14 -0.53 0.85
CA PRO A 57 -0.98 -0.92 0.01
C PRO A 57 -1.78 -2.03 0.70
N MET A 58 -3.03 -2.26 0.29
CA MET A 58 -3.82 -3.39 0.78
C MET A 58 -3.43 -4.72 0.13
N MET A 59 -2.89 -4.65 -1.10
CA MET A 59 -2.49 -5.82 -1.88
C MET A 59 -1.00 -5.85 -2.20
N CYS A 60 -0.44 -7.04 -2.32
CA CYS A 60 0.94 -7.22 -2.78
C CYS A 60 1.05 -7.01 -4.30
N ASP A 61 2.28 -6.75 -4.77
CA ASP A 61 2.54 -6.49 -6.19
C ASP A 61 2.07 -7.66 -7.08
N LYS A 62 2.27 -8.90 -6.63
CA LYS A 62 1.83 -10.10 -7.36
C LYS A 62 0.31 -10.13 -7.54
N CYS A 63 -0.44 -10.03 -6.45
CA CYS A 63 -1.92 -10.05 -6.53
C CYS A 63 -2.45 -8.86 -7.33
N SER A 64 -1.81 -7.70 -7.22
CA SER A 64 -2.18 -6.52 -8.03
C SER A 64 -2.00 -6.76 -9.51
N HIS A 65 -0.90 -7.44 -9.90
CA HIS A 65 -0.65 -7.83 -11.27
C HIS A 65 -1.65 -8.87 -11.77
N ASP A 66 -1.84 -9.95 -11.01
CA ASP A 66 -2.72 -11.06 -11.38
C ASP A 66 -4.19 -10.61 -11.53
N LEU A 67 -4.66 -9.75 -10.63
CA LEU A 67 -6.03 -9.21 -10.65
C LEU A 67 -6.19 -7.98 -11.55
N LYS A 68 -5.09 -7.41 -12.07
CA LYS A 68 -5.06 -6.10 -12.76
C LYS A 68 -5.74 -4.98 -11.97
N GLN A 69 -5.60 -5.00 -10.66
CA GLN A 69 -6.27 -4.08 -9.72
C GLN A 69 -5.27 -3.20 -8.99
N CYS A 70 -5.71 -1.99 -8.64
CA CYS A 70 -4.92 -1.06 -7.85
C CYS A 70 -4.68 -1.59 -6.44
N LYS A 71 -3.41 -1.83 -6.09
CA LYS A 71 -3.03 -2.37 -4.78
C LYS A 71 -3.34 -1.47 -3.59
N TRP A 72 -3.54 -0.18 -3.81
CA TRP A 72 -3.83 0.82 -2.78
C TRP A 72 -5.33 1.05 -2.56
N CYS A 73 -6.17 0.59 -3.48
CA CYS A 73 -7.61 0.74 -3.31
C CYS A 73 -8.12 -0.12 -2.15
N ARG A 74 -9.05 0.45 -1.38
CA ARG A 74 -9.80 -0.31 -0.37
C ARG A 74 -10.76 -1.26 -1.07
N ILE A 75 -10.82 -2.51 -0.61
CA ILE A 75 -11.86 -3.44 -1.04
C ILE A 75 -13.19 -2.90 -0.53
N SER A 76 -14.07 -2.50 -1.45
CA SER A 76 -15.44 -2.08 -1.13
C SER A 76 -16.21 -3.30 -0.64
N ARG A 77 -16.57 -3.32 0.65
CA ARG A 77 -17.52 -4.29 1.20
C ARG A 77 -18.94 -3.85 0.82
N LYS A 78 -19.42 -4.21 -0.37
CA LYS A 78 -20.83 -4.00 -0.74
C LYS A 78 -21.78 -5.07 -0.16
N SER A 79 -21.27 -6.14 0.47
CA SER A 79 -22.08 -7.31 0.83
C SER A 79 -21.84 -7.82 2.26
N VAL A 80 -21.74 -6.94 3.26
CA VAL A 80 -21.80 -7.34 4.69
C VAL A 80 -23.10 -6.84 5.33
N LEU A 81 -24.16 -6.74 4.53
CA LEU A 81 -25.54 -6.62 4.98
C LEU A 81 -26.33 -7.70 4.23
N LEU A 82 -26.18 -8.94 4.69
CA LEU A 82 -27.15 -10.01 4.51
C LEU A 82 -27.71 -10.33 5.88
#